data_AF-D6KFR7-F1
#
_entry.id   AF-D6KFR7-F1
#
_cell.length_a   1.000
_cell.length_b   1.000
_cell.length_c   1.000
_cell.angle_alpha   90.00
_cell.angle_beta   90.00
_cell.angle_gamma   90.00
#
_symmetry.space_group_name_H-M   'P 1'
#
loop_
_entity.id
_entity.type
_entity.pdbx_description
1 polymer ?
#
loop_
_entity_poly.entity_id
_entity_poly.type
_entity_poly.pdbx_seq_one_letter_code
_entity_poly.pdbx_strand_id
1 'polypeptide(L)'
;MHDERRHADRFLGEFQELEHGRTDGPALKECVRSEGEAYEADLVRYLRAGALLAATTSVVHDVLSSGNELIGGLHLLTDGQWFWYTDLAYYVERYHVPVDARFVDHACGRGWKTASAE
;
A
#
# COMPACT_ATOMS: atom_id res chain seq x y z
N MET A 1 9.71 13.81 -22.59
CA MET A 1 8.34 13.51 -22.11
C MET A 1 7.99 12.01 -22.20
N HIS A 2 8.97 11.09 -22.29
CA HIS A 2 8.74 9.64 -22.40
C HIS A 2 9.08 8.85 -21.11
N ASP A 3 9.56 9.53 -20.07
CA ASP A 3 10.07 8.87 -18.85
C ASP A 3 8.99 8.76 -17.75
N GLU A 4 8.11 9.75 -17.65
CA GLU A 4 7.09 9.83 -16.58
C GLU A 4 6.07 8.68 -16.62
N ARG A 5 5.85 8.03 -17.77
CA ARG A 5 4.96 6.87 -17.88
C ARG A 5 5.55 5.59 -17.30
N ARG A 6 6.88 5.48 -17.10
CA ARG A 6 7.51 4.26 -16.58
C ARG A 6 7.36 4.08 -15.07
N HIS A 7 7.03 5.15 -14.35
CA HIS A 7 6.88 5.15 -12.88
C HIS A 7 5.43 5.12 -12.40
N ALA A 8 4.48 5.56 -13.23
CA ALA A 8 3.05 5.50 -12.90
C ALA A 8 2.59 4.06 -12.57
N ASP A 9 3.19 3.04 -13.21
CA ASP A 9 2.85 1.63 -12.98
C ASP A 9 3.43 1.04 -11.67
N ARG A 10 4.09 1.86 -10.83
CA ARG A 10 4.76 1.44 -9.59
C ARG A 10 4.10 1.97 -8.32
N PHE A 11 2.98 2.66 -8.44
CA PHE A 11 2.14 3.04 -7.31
C PHE A 11 1.20 1.89 -6.94
N LEU A 12 1.08 1.62 -5.64
CA LEU A 12 0.20 0.59 -5.10
C LEU A 12 -0.95 1.23 -4.34
N GLY A 13 -2.06 0.50 -4.26
CA GLY A 13 -3.18 0.90 -3.43
C GLY A 13 -3.99 2.09 -3.96
N GLU A 14 -3.95 2.35 -5.27
CA GLU A 14 -4.66 3.47 -5.91
C GLU A 14 -6.18 3.25 -6.00
N PHE A 15 -6.83 2.86 -4.91
CA PHE A 15 -8.26 2.58 -4.86
C PHE A 15 -9.09 3.87 -4.92
N GLN A 16 -10.20 3.84 -5.66
CA GLN A 16 -11.00 5.04 -5.95
C GLN A 16 -11.60 5.73 -4.72
N GLU A 17 -11.79 5.01 -3.61
CA GLU A 17 -12.35 5.55 -2.36
C GLU A 17 -11.32 6.31 -1.52
N LEU A 18 -10.02 6.14 -1.79
CA LEU A 18 -8.95 6.80 -1.02
C LEU A 18 -8.65 8.18 -1.59
N GLU A 19 -8.36 9.16 -0.73
CA GLU A 19 -8.05 10.54 -1.15
C GLU A 19 -6.86 10.64 -2.11
N HIS A 20 -5.91 9.71 -1.98
CA HIS A 20 -4.71 9.61 -2.82
C HIS A 20 -4.86 8.60 -3.97
N GLY A 21 -6.04 7.98 -4.10
CA GLY A 21 -6.30 6.97 -5.12
C GLY A 21 -6.72 7.57 -6.46
N ARG A 22 -7.04 6.68 -7.40
CA ARG A 22 -7.45 7.07 -8.75
C ARG A 22 -8.95 6.91 -8.93
N THR A 23 -9.59 7.89 -9.56
CA THR A 23 -11.03 7.84 -9.85
C THR A 23 -11.44 6.71 -10.80
N ASP A 24 -10.50 6.23 -11.61
CA ASP A 24 -10.64 5.05 -12.48
C ASP A 24 -9.97 3.79 -11.91
N GLY A 25 -9.55 3.83 -10.64
CA GLY A 25 -8.93 2.74 -9.92
C GLY A 25 -9.93 1.68 -9.45
N PRO A 26 -9.43 0.54 -8.92
CA PRO A 26 -10.28 -0.50 -8.36
C PRO A 26 -11.09 0.01 -7.17
N ALA A 27 -12.30 -0.53 -6.99
CA ALA A 27 -13.11 -0.29 -5.80
C ALA A 27 -12.57 -1.09 -4.62
N LEU A 28 -12.10 -0.39 -3.57
CA LEU A 28 -11.51 -0.99 -2.37
C LEU A 28 -12.46 -2.01 -1.73
N LYS A 29 -13.74 -1.62 -1.61
CA LYS A 29 -14.80 -2.47 -1.04
C LYS A 29 -15.02 -3.78 -1.81
N GLU A 30 -14.77 -3.79 -3.12
CA GLU A 30 -14.93 -4.99 -3.96
C GLU A 30 -13.70 -5.90 -3.91
N CYS A 31 -12.59 -5.37 -3.39
CA CYS A 31 -11.32 -6.06 -3.26
C CYS A 31 -11.14 -6.74 -1.89
N VAL A 32 -12.08 -6.55 -0.96
CA VAL A 32 -12.08 -7.19 0.37
C VAL A 32 -12.22 -8.70 0.22
N ARG A 33 -11.42 -9.46 0.97
CA ARG A 33 -11.46 -10.93 0.99
C ARG A 33 -11.68 -11.45 2.40
N SER A 34 -12.13 -12.71 2.49
CA SER A 34 -12.34 -13.39 3.78
C SER A 34 -11.05 -13.94 4.39
N GLU A 35 -10.02 -14.16 3.57
CA GLU A 35 -8.73 -14.70 3.99
C GLU A 35 -7.60 -14.10 3.14
N GLY A 36 -6.45 -14.00 3.78
CA GLY A 36 -5.21 -13.53 3.21
C GLY A 36 -4.40 -14.64 2.54
N GLU A 37 -3.40 -14.23 1.78
CA GLU A 37 -2.43 -15.14 1.19
C GLU A 37 -1.48 -15.70 2.27
N ALA A 38 -0.85 -16.85 2.04
CA ALA A 38 0.06 -17.47 3.02
C ALA A 38 1.26 -16.57 3.41
N TYR A 39 1.65 -15.64 2.55
CA TYR A 39 2.73 -14.67 2.75
C TYR A 39 2.25 -13.32 3.31
N GLU A 40 0.96 -13.16 3.61
CA GLU A 40 0.37 -11.86 3.97
C GLU A 40 1.06 -11.21 5.17
N ALA A 41 1.42 -11.98 6.20
CA ALA A 41 2.12 -11.46 7.36
C ALA A 41 3.49 -10.85 7.00
N ASP A 42 4.22 -11.49 6.07
CA ASP A 42 5.50 -10.97 5.57
C ASP A 42 5.30 -9.74 4.69
N LEU A 43 4.25 -9.72 3.87
CA LEU A 43 3.86 -8.59 3.01
C LEU A 43 3.50 -7.36 3.86
N VAL A 44 2.66 -7.52 4.88
CA VAL A 44 2.28 -6.43 5.80
C VAL A 44 3.52 -5.87 6.49
N ARG A 45 4.41 -6.73 6.98
CA ARG A 45 5.68 -6.29 7.58
C ARG A 45 6.53 -5.53 6.58
N TYR A 46 6.62 -5.99 5.34
CA TYR A 46 7.37 -5.33 4.27
C TYR A 46 6.83 -3.94 3.96
N LEU A 47 5.51 -3.80 3.79
CA LEU A 47 4.85 -2.52 3.54
C LEU A 47 5.10 -1.52 4.68
N ARG A 48 5.03 -1.99 5.93
CA ARG A 48 5.29 -1.15 7.12
C ARG A 48 6.76 -0.76 7.28
N ALA A 49 7.68 -1.56 6.73
CA ALA A 49 9.12 -1.32 6.79
C ALA A 49 9.64 -0.44 5.64
N GLY A 50 8.76 0.07 4.76
CA GLY A 50 9.14 0.99 3.69
C GLY A 50 9.85 2.24 4.21
N ALA A 51 10.83 2.74 3.45
CA ALA A 51 11.50 3.98 3.76
C ALA A 51 10.56 5.16 3.55
N LEU A 52 10.56 6.12 4.49
CA LEU A 52 9.74 7.32 4.40
C LEU A 52 10.24 8.21 3.26
N LEU A 53 9.43 8.36 2.22
CA LEU A 53 9.73 9.24 1.08
C LEU A 53 9.15 10.64 1.29
N ALA A 54 7.91 10.71 1.79
CA ALA A 54 7.27 11.98 2.11
C ALA A 54 6.35 11.84 3.33
N ALA A 55 6.53 12.72 4.30
CA ALA A 55 5.60 12.88 5.42
C ALA A 55 4.52 13.91 5.07
N THR A 56 3.32 13.72 5.59
CA THR A 56 2.22 14.68 5.47
C THR A 56 1.71 15.02 6.86
N THR A 57 0.92 16.10 6.96
CA THR A 57 0.17 16.44 8.17
C THR A 57 -1.23 15.81 8.19
N SER A 58 -1.58 15.04 7.16
CA SER A 58 -2.89 14.41 7.03
C SER A 58 -2.98 13.15 7.88
N VAL A 59 -4.16 12.92 8.44
CA VAL A 59 -4.54 11.66 9.05
C VAL A 59 -5.49 10.92 8.14
N VAL A 60 -5.46 9.60 8.21
CA VAL A 60 -6.32 8.72 7.41
C VAL A 60 -7.15 7.83 8.32
N HIS A 61 -8.42 7.69 7.94
CA HIS A 61 -9.40 6.86 8.60
C HIS A 61 -9.77 5.69 7.69
N ASP A 62 -10.23 4.61 8.29
CA ASP A 62 -10.74 3.45 7.59
C ASP A 62 -12.05 3.79 6.87
N VAL A 63 -12.00 3.86 5.54
CA VAL A 63 -13.16 4.18 4.69
C VAL A 63 -14.19 3.05 4.61
N LEU A 64 -13.81 1.82 5.00
CA LEU A 64 -14.70 0.66 5.06
C LEU A 64 -15.35 0.51 6.44
N SER A 65 -14.80 1.15 7.47
CA SER A 65 -15.37 1.16 8.81
C SER A 65 -16.55 2.13 8.91
N SER A 66 -17.68 1.66 9.41
CA SER A 66 -18.81 2.51 9.76
C SER A 66 -18.50 3.48 10.92
N GLY A 67 -17.43 3.24 11.68
CA GLY A 67 -17.06 3.98 12.87
C GLY A 67 -16.05 5.11 12.65
N ASN A 68 -15.60 5.35 11.41
CA ASN A 68 -14.53 6.30 11.10
C ASN A 68 -13.28 6.04 11.96
N GLU A 69 -12.83 4.78 11.97
CA GLU A 69 -11.69 4.34 12.77
C GLU A 69 -10.39 5.00 12.28
N LEU A 70 -9.62 5.60 13.19
CA LEU A 70 -8.34 6.23 12.86
C LEU A 70 -7.29 5.13 12.58
N ILE A 71 -6.69 5.18 11.39
CA ILE A 71 -5.55 4.31 11.04
C ILE A 71 -4.25 4.97 11.51
N GLY A 72 -4.06 6.26 11.24
CA GLY A 72 -2.87 7.01 11.62
C GLY A 72 -2.54 8.17 10.67
N GLY A 73 -1.26 8.57 10.63
CA GLY A 73 -0.76 9.56 9.67
C GLY A 73 -0.61 8.98 8.26
N LEU A 74 -0.95 9.78 7.25
CA LEU A 74 -0.81 9.41 5.85
C LEU A 74 0.59 9.78 5.35
N HIS A 75 1.46 8.82 5.10
CA HIS A 75 2.82 9.06 4.62
C HIS A 75 3.12 8.18 3.41
N LEU A 76 3.93 8.72 2.50
CA LEU A 76 4.37 7.99 1.31
C LEU A 76 5.64 7.21 1.64
N LEU A 77 5.60 5.91 1.41
CA LEU A 77 6.69 4.96 1.63
C LEU A 77 7.22 4.41 0.30
N THR A 78 8.46 3.93 0.33
CA THR A 78 9.10 3.26 -0.81
C THR A 78 10.11 2.20 -0.39
N ASP A 79 10.34 1.20 -1.24
CA ASP A 79 11.49 0.27 -1.17
C ASP A 79 12.61 0.65 -2.16
N GLY A 80 12.49 1.82 -2.80
CA GLY A 80 13.36 2.32 -3.85
C GLY A 80 12.89 1.99 -5.28
N GLN A 81 11.84 1.18 -5.45
CA GLN A 81 11.24 0.87 -6.77
C GLN A 81 9.74 1.07 -6.82
N TRP A 82 9.05 0.78 -5.72
CA TRP A 82 7.60 0.88 -5.57
C TRP A 82 7.22 1.98 -4.58
N PHE A 83 5.99 2.48 -4.70
CA PHE A 83 5.47 3.56 -3.88
C PHE A 83 4.09 3.18 -3.33
N TRP A 84 3.87 3.46 -2.05
CA TRP A 84 2.58 3.19 -1.40
C TRP A 84 2.39 4.09 -0.18
N TYR A 85 1.13 4.34 0.18
CA TYR A 85 0.82 5.05 1.40
C TYR A 85 0.73 4.11 2.61
N THR A 86 0.96 4.66 3.80
CA THR A 86 1.00 3.94 5.08
C THR A 86 -0.26 3.13 5.40
N ASP A 87 -1.42 3.56 4.93
CA ASP A 87 -2.71 2.91 5.13
C ASP A 87 -2.90 1.65 4.28
N LEU A 88 -2.15 1.47 3.19
CA LEU A 88 -2.23 0.24 2.40
C LEU A 88 -1.95 -1.00 3.26
N ALA A 89 -0.96 -0.95 4.16
CA ALA A 89 -0.66 -2.06 5.06
C ALA A 89 -1.83 -2.42 5.98
N TYR A 90 -2.62 -1.42 6.40
CA TYR A 90 -3.82 -1.64 7.21
C TYR A 90 -4.90 -2.37 6.41
N TYR A 91 -5.16 -1.97 5.17
CA TYR A 91 -6.16 -2.63 4.33
C TYR A 91 -5.76 -4.06 3.94
N VAL A 92 -4.48 -4.33 3.72
CA VAL A 92 -3.98 -5.70 3.52
C VAL A 92 -4.19 -6.54 4.77
N GLU A 93 -3.77 -6.05 5.94
CA GLU A 93 -3.84 -6.82 7.20
C GLU A 93 -5.26 -7.07 7.69
N ARG A 94 -6.15 -6.08 7.55
CA ARG A 94 -7.51 -6.15 8.10
C ARG A 94 -8.54 -6.71 7.12
N TYR A 95 -8.38 -6.42 5.83
CA TYR A 95 -9.38 -6.71 4.80
C TYR A 95 -8.87 -7.64 3.71
N HIS A 96 -7.64 -8.16 3.85
CA HIS A 96 -7.02 -9.09 2.90
C HIS A 96 -7.01 -8.53 1.47
N VAL A 97 -6.88 -7.20 1.37
CA VAL A 97 -6.92 -6.50 0.09
C VAL A 97 -5.71 -6.90 -0.74
N PRO A 98 -5.90 -7.34 -2.00
CA PRO A 98 -4.80 -7.75 -2.85
C PRO A 98 -3.89 -6.58 -3.21
N VAL A 99 -2.61 -6.91 -3.37
CA VAL A 99 -1.58 -6.02 -3.89
C VAL A 99 -1.10 -6.57 -5.24
N ASP A 100 -0.58 -5.70 -6.12
CA ASP A 100 -0.08 -6.09 -7.44
C ASP A 100 0.93 -7.27 -7.32
N ALA A 101 0.69 -8.34 -8.06
CA ALA A 101 1.53 -9.54 -8.03
C ALA A 101 3.00 -9.24 -8.39
N ARG A 102 3.25 -8.26 -9.27
CA ARG A 102 4.61 -7.83 -9.63
C ARG A 102 5.36 -7.23 -8.44
N PHE A 103 4.64 -6.58 -7.53
CA PHE A 103 5.22 -6.09 -6.28
C PHE A 103 5.47 -7.22 -5.30
N VAL A 104 4.53 -8.15 -5.16
CA VAL A 104 4.69 -9.34 -4.31
C VAL A 104 5.92 -10.14 -4.73
N ASP A 105 6.08 -10.42 -6.03
CA ASP A 105 7.26 -11.10 -6.58
C ASP A 105 8.55 -10.33 -6.30
N HIS A 106 8.52 -9.00 -6.40
CA HIS A 106 9.64 -8.14 -6.07
C HIS A 106 10.04 -8.23 -4.60
N ALA A 107 9.08 -8.08 -3.69
CA ALA A 107 9.28 -8.13 -2.24
C ALA A 107 9.75 -9.52 -1.79
N CYS A 108 9.17 -10.58 -2.35
CA CYS A 108 9.60 -11.96 -2.13
C CYS A 108 11.03 -12.20 -2.63
N GLY A 109 11.38 -11.68 -3.82
CA GLY A 109 12.75 -11.76 -4.36
C GLY A 109 13.79 -11.03 -3.49
N ARG A 110 13.36 -10.06 -2.69
CA ARG A 110 14.17 -9.38 -1.66
C ARG A 110 14.15 -10.07 -0.29
N GLY A 111 13.46 -11.20 -0.18
CA GLY A 111 13.30 -11.94 1.08
C GLY A 111 12.52 -11.15 2.14
N TRP A 112 11.57 -10.31 1.71
CA TRP A 112 10.73 -9.50 2.59
C TRP A 112 11.52 -8.53 3.49
N LYS A 113 12.64 -8.03 2.98
CA LYS A 113 13.46 -7.02 3.67
C LYS A 113 13.56 -5.75 2.84
N THR A 114 13.20 -4.62 3.43
CA THR A 114 13.53 -3.31 2.90
C THR A 114 14.97 -2.97 3.26
N ALA A 115 15.65 -2.15 2.45
CA ALA A 115 16.97 -1.67 2.80
C ALA A 115 16.85 -0.83 4.08
N SER A 116 17.61 -1.19 5.12
CA SER A 116 17.67 -0.38 6.34
C SER A 116 18.17 1.02 5.97
N ALA A 117 17.50 2.06 6.46
CA ALA A 117 18.07 3.39 6.49
C ALA A 117 19.30 3.35 7.43
N GLU A 118 20.49 3.47 6.86
CA GLU A 118 21.71 3.84 7.60
C GLU A 118 21.69 5.32 8.00
#